data_AF-A0A226F197-F1
#
_entry.id   AF-A0A226F197-F1
#
_cell.length_a   1.000
_cell.length_b   1.000
_cell.length_c   1.000
_cell.angle_alpha   90.00
_cell.angle_beta   90.00
_cell.angle_gamma   90.00
#
_symmetry.space_group_name_H-M   'P 1'
#
loop_
_entity.id
_entity.type
_entity.pdbx_description
1 polymer ?
#
loop_
_entity_poly.entity_id
_entity_poly.type
_entity_poly.pdbx_seq_one_letter_code
_entity_poly.pdbx_strand_id
1 'polypeptide(L)'
;MSITHRNNPDFLDSIAEYHSSLGHGAFGVVIQAIDIDRTVTAIKFMHPTSTQDEEQTHRECKITIGLREHPNVIKMLNFVVKKELTPSQIQGIMQISSPMVRVLYEEKLNQLQPLEWTCIQMEICGKNLRDWLAEPDTRIDSIITQMTQVTIVLNLISGLKFLHDNQIIHRDLKPANVMFSRGAGYQLPVKIGDFGLSRKLRDDEPSSLTSNVGTRYYSAPEVRSGKYSYQADLFSLGLVIWEVVALLGPDKKCGIFDRVVYDGEEDLVKSHILLGDSVKDVIIRLTKRKPEDRLTSLKETENITTIWENITLPRQEMVAKTESDLKLCLKFATSGSTIILVEGVYVIDFHFKLNNIKIVGAGKTKTKLRSNDVRVIGNDCVFCDITISEFGDTIRVLLDGCKNTLKNVDVNAGGLIVLQGDDNRVENVTISWPGQGVLVKGCRNVIDGVKLDIVGQWGIHIGPGSDHNVVSNVYGDTYECGIRVDGSHNVLRSCNLAKGVLLEGSGTLNVVEDVSCINYGIGGGWGIVINATNCTVQGTKCGSVFVNANNTELNNVECGALIRINKGVEGVKVLNCVGKKLVISSQIVQIAACKFEGVDCKG
;
A
#
# COMPACT_ATOMS: atom_id res chain seq x y z
N MET A 1 -19.52 -6.64 -45.35
CA MET A 1 -20.51 -5.58 -45.06
C MET A 1 -19.83 -4.52 -44.22
N SER A 2 -19.80 -3.28 -44.71
CA SER A 2 -19.08 -2.16 -44.10
C SER A 2 -19.71 -1.76 -42.77
N ILE A 3 -18.92 -1.82 -41.70
CA ILE A 3 -19.25 -1.12 -40.46
C ILE A 3 -18.73 0.29 -40.66
N THR A 4 -19.63 1.18 -41.00
CA THR A 4 -19.40 2.63 -41.01
C THR A 4 -19.00 3.08 -39.60
N HIS A 5 -17.84 3.72 -39.52
CA HIS A 5 -17.29 4.39 -38.34
C HIS A 5 -18.35 5.34 -37.75
N ARG A 6 -18.92 4.97 -36.59
CA ARG A 6 -19.62 5.93 -35.74
C ARG A 6 -18.57 6.73 -34.98
N ASN A 7 -18.46 8.02 -35.34
CA ASN A 7 -18.05 9.15 -34.50
C ASN A 7 -17.33 8.80 -33.19
N ASN A 8 -16.08 8.35 -33.26
CA ASN A 8 -15.13 8.56 -32.19
C ASN A 8 -14.21 9.68 -32.71
N PRO A 9 -14.08 10.83 -32.03
CA PRO A 9 -13.06 11.81 -32.41
C PRO A 9 -11.71 11.09 -32.49
N ASP A 10 -10.92 11.41 -33.50
CA ASP A 10 -9.58 10.86 -33.62
C ASP A 10 -8.80 11.20 -32.35
N PHE A 11 -8.46 10.19 -31.55
CA PHE A 11 -7.81 10.41 -30.26
C PHE A 11 -6.44 11.08 -30.42
N LEU A 12 -5.85 11.06 -31.63
CA LEU A 12 -4.60 11.77 -31.89
C LEU A 12 -4.78 13.29 -31.86
N ASP A 13 -5.99 13.79 -32.10
CA ASP A 13 -6.29 15.22 -32.04
C ASP A 13 -6.43 15.72 -30.59
N SER A 14 -6.61 14.82 -29.61
CA SER A 14 -6.59 15.14 -28.18
C SER A 14 -5.19 15.09 -27.56
N ILE A 15 -4.16 14.71 -28.32
CA ILE A 15 -2.80 14.65 -27.78
C ILE A 15 -2.20 16.05 -27.68
N ALA A 16 -1.86 16.46 -26.47
CA ALA A 16 -1.20 17.73 -26.19
C ALA A 16 0.32 17.66 -26.41
N GLU A 17 0.96 16.54 -26.03
CA GLU A 17 2.42 16.38 -26.09
C GLU A 17 2.84 14.92 -26.29
N TYR A 18 3.87 14.70 -27.12
CA TYR A 18 4.62 13.45 -27.19
C TYR A 18 5.88 13.56 -26.32
N HIS A 19 5.94 12.78 -25.25
CA HIS A 19 6.87 13.02 -24.15
C HIS A 19 8.17 12.22 -24.26
N SER A 20 8.09 10.91 -24.53
CA SER A 20 9.28 10.06 -24.59
C SER A 20 9.07 8.82 -25.46
N SER A 21 10.14 8.28 -26.05
CA SER A 21 10.12 6.99 -26.74
C SER A 21 10.27 5.86 -25.72
N LEU A 22 9.28 4.96 -25.67
CA LEU A 22 9.25 3.79 -24.78
C LEU A 22 9.94 2.57 -25.40
N GLY A 23 10.00 2.50 -26.72
CA GLY A 23 10.65 1.42 -27.45
C GLY A 23 10.28 1.41 -28.93
N HIS A 24 10.93 0.53 -29.69
CA HIS A 24 10.58 0.29 -31.08
C HIS A 24 10.66 -1.21 -31.38
N GLY A 25 9.75 -1.70 -32.22
CA GLY A 25 9.70 -3.08 -32.69
C GLY A 25 9.94 -3.18 -34.20
N ALA A 26 9.71 -4.35 -34.76
CA ALA A 26 9.85 -4.59 -36.21
C ALA A 26 8.86 -3.76 -37.06
N PHE A 27 7.74 -3.33 -36.48
CA PHE A 27 6.62 -2.73 -37.21
C PHE A 27 6.28 -1.28 -36.80
N GLY A 28 6.95 -0.73 -35.79
CA GLY A 28 6.57 0.58 -35.26
C GLY A 28 7.32 1.06 -34.03
N VAL A 29 6.99 2.28 -33.61
CA VAL A 29 7.53 2.96 -32.43
C VAL A 29 6.45 3.13 -31.37
N VAL A 30 6.79 2.95 -30.11
CA VAL A 30 5.89 3.15 -28.97
C VAL A 30 6.32 4.41 -28.23
N ILE A 31 5.39 5.33 -28.07
CA ILE A 31 5.63 6.66 -27.51
C ILE A 31 4.72 6.89 -26.30
N GLN A 32 5.27 7.49 -25.25
CA GLN A 32 4.50 8.05 -24.16
C GLN A 32 3.88 9.38 -24.61
N ALA A 33 2.57 9.50 -24.49
CA ALA A 33 1.83 10.70 -24.87
C ALA A 33 1.02 11.25 -23.68
N ILE A 34 0.85 12.57 -23.67
CA ILE A 34 0.05 13.31 -22.69
C ILE A 34 -1.14 13.92 -23.44
N ASP A 35 -2.35 13.55 -23.03
CA ASP A 35 -3.60 14.09 -23.57
C ASP A 35 -3.87 15.51 -22.99
N ILE A 36 -4.76 16.28 -23.62
CA ILE A 36 -5.17 17.62 -23.19
C ILE A 36 -5.71 17.59 -21.75
N ASP A 37 -6.39 16.51 -21.36
CA ASP A 37 -6.88 16.30 -19.99
C ASP A 37 -5.80 15.87 -18.97
N ARG A 38 -4.52 15.85 -19.40
CA ARG A 38 -3.34 15.40 -18.64
C ARG A 38 -3.25 13.89 -18.41
N THR A 39 -4.14 13.09 -19.00
CA THR A 39 -4.01 11.63 -18.98
C THR A 39 -2.75 11.22 -19.74
N VAL A 40 -1.99 10.30 -19.14
CA VAL A 40 -0.76 9.75 -19.74
C VAL A 40 -1.04 8.37 -20.30
N THR A 41 -0.77 8.20 -21.59
CA THR A 41 -0.99 6.94 -22.33
C THR A 41 0.25 6.52 -23.10
N ALA A 42 0.27 5.27 -23.59
CA ALA A 42 1.24 4.81 -24.56
C ALA A 42 0.57 4.70 -25.93
N ILE A 43 1.22 5.19 -26.99
CA ILE A 43 0.73 5.10 -28.36
C ILE A 43 1.74 4.33 -29.20
N LYS A 44 1.31 3.22 -29.80
CA LYS A 44 2.09 2.45 -30.77
C LYS A 44 1.76 2.96 -32.17
N PHE A 45 2.73 3.58 -32.82
CA PHE A 45 2.65 4.07 -34.20
C PHE A 45 3.26 3.04 -35.15
N MET A 46 2.47 2.55 -36.08
CA MET A 46 2.87 1.54 -37.06
C MET A 46 2.60 2.04 -38.46
N HIS A 47 3.54 1.76 -39.37
CA HIS A 47 3.35 2.03 -40.78
C HIS A 47 3.49 0.71 -41.54
N PRO A 48 2.37 0.09 -41.94
CA PRO A 48 2.41 -1.18 -42.65
C PRO A 48 3.07 -1.00 -44.01
N THR A 49 4.07 -1.84 -44.31
CA THR A 49 4.84 -1.78 -45.56
C THR A 49 4.46 -2.86 -46.57
N SER A 50 3.62 -3.81 -46.16
CA SER A 50 3.13 -4.91 -46.96
C SER A 50 1.68 -5.22 -46.60
N THR A 51 0.98 -5.94 -47.47
CA THR A 51 -0.38 -6.44 -47.20
C THR A 51 -0.44 -7.31 -45.94
N GLN A 52 0.63 -8.06 -45.66
CA GLN A 52 0.74 -8.86 -44.44
C GLN A 52 0.84 -8.00 -43.18
N ASP A 53 1.58 -6.88 -43.24
CA ASP A 53 1.66 -5.92 -42.14
C ASP A 53 0.32 -5.23 -41.88
N GLU A 54 -0.43 -4.89 -42.95
CA GLU A 54 -1.77 -4.32 -42.83
C GLU A 54 -2.72 -5.27 -42.10
N GLU A 55 -2.75 -6.55 -42.49
CA GLU A 55 -3.55 -7.56 -41.82
C GLU A 55 -3.16 -7.75 -40.36
N GLN A 56 -1.86 -7.79 -40.07
CA GLN A 56 -1.34 -7.94 -38.71
C GLN A 56 -1.78 -6.77 -37.83
N THR A 57 -1.62 -5.56 -38.34
CA THR A 57 -1.94 -4.33 -37.64
C THR A 57 -3.44 -4.19 -37.40
N HIS A 58 -4.27 -4.57 -38.39
CA HIS A 58 -5.72 -4.59 -38.25
C HIS A 58 -6.20 -5.60 -37.20
N ARG A 59 -5.54 -6.76 -37.09
CA ARG A 59 -5.81 -7.77 -36.06
C ARG A 59 -5.47 -7.25 -34.67
N GLU A 60 -4.28 -6.64 -34.49
CA GLU A 60 -3.85 -6.07 -33.21
C GLU A 60 -4.84 -5.03 -32.69
N CYS A 61 -5.35 -4.17 -33.59
CA CYS A 61 -6.38 -3.20 -33.25
C CYS A 61 -7.65 -3.87 -32.73
N LYS A 62 -8.13 -4.95 -33.36
CA LYS A 62 -9.46 -5.50 -33.06
C LYS A 62 -9.50 -6.55 -31.96
N ILE A 63 -8.37 -7.19 -31.65
CA ILE A 63 -8.39 -8.45 -30.90
C ILE A 63 -8.76 -8.27 -29.43
N THR A 64 -8.33 -7.15 -28.83
CA THR A 64 -8.58 -6.82 -27.42
C THR A 64 -9.66 -5.76 -27.22
N ILE A 65 -10.17 -5.15 -28.30
CA ILE A 65 -11.22 -4.14 -28.19
C ILE A 65 -12.53 -4.79 -27.74
N GLY A 66 -13.12 -4.20 -26.70
CA GLY A 66 -14.33 -4.71 -26.07
C GLY A 66 -14.10 -5.86 -25.10
N LEU A 67 -12.85 -6.29 -24.87
CA LEU A 67 -12.55 -7.15 -23.74
C LEU A 67 -12.77 -6.39 -22.43
N ARG A 68 -13.23 -7.12 -21.41
CA ARG A 68 -13.25 -6.59 -20.04
C ARG A 68 -11.83 -6.31 -19.58
N GLU A 69 -11.68 -5.33 -18.71
CA GLU A 69 -10.40 -5.04 -18.09
C GLU A 69 -9.92 -6.22 -17.24
N HIS A 70 -8.62 -6.53 -17.31
CA HIS A 70 -8.00 -7.59 -16.53
C HIS A 70 -6.66 -7.09 -15.96
N PRO A 71 -6.35 -7.32 -14.67
CA PRO A 71 -5.17 -6.77 -14.01
C PRO A 71 -3.83 -7.27 -14.58
N ASN A 72 -3.85 -8.37 -15.33
CA ASN A 72 -2.65 -9.00 -15.91
C ASN A 72 -2.60 -8.99 -17.45
N VAL A 73 -3.40 -8.13 -18.10
CA VAL A 73 -3.39 -7.94 -19.56
C VAL A 73 -3.41 -6.43 -19.83
N ILE A 74 -2.58 -5.96 -20.76
CA ILE A 74 -2.52 -4.53 -21.10
C ILE A 74 -3.86 -4.08 -21.69
N LYS A 75 -4.40 -3.00 -21.14
CA LYS A 75 -5.62 -2.34 -21.60
C LYS A 75 -5.37 -1.51 -22.85
N MET A 76 -6.04 -1.88 -23.93
CA MET A 76 -6.16 -1.04 -25.13
C MET A 76 -7.31 -0.05 -24.93
N LEU A 77 -7.06 1.22 -25.26
CA LEU A 77 -7.98 2.33 -25.07
C LEU A 77 -8.69 2.69 -26.37
N ASN A 78 -7.91 3.02 -27.40
CA ASN A 78 -8.41 3.46 -28.71
C ASN A 78 -7.47 3.00 -29.82
N PHE A 79 -7.92 3.11 -31.06
CA PHE A 79 -7.08 2.92 -32.23
C PHE A 79 -7.58 3.75 -33.40
N VAL A 80 -6.69 4.04 -34.34
CA VAL A 80 -7.02 4.62 -35.64
C VAL A 80 -6.20 3.89 -36.71
N VAL A 81 -6.84 3.57 -37.83
CA VAL A 81 -6.21 2.90 -38.99
C VAL A 81 -6.19 3.86 -40.18
N LYS A 82 -5.19 3.73 -41.04
CA LYS A 82 -5.02 4.55 -42.26
C LYS A 82 -5.06 6.05 -41.99
N LYS A 83 -4.41 6.49 -40.90
CA LYS A 83 -4.31 7.91 -40.54
C LYS A 83 -3.13 8.55 -41.25
N GLU A 84 -3.38 9.64 -41.97
CA GLU A 84 -2.33 10.57 -42.36
C GLU A 84 -2.00 11.47 -41.17
N LEU A 85 -0.76 11.39 -40.68
CA LEU A 85 -0.29 12.24 -39.58
C LEU A 85 0.07 13.62 -40.12
N THR A 86 -0.21 14.67 -39.34
CA THR A 86 0.17 16.04 -39.70
C THR A 86 1.69 16.22 -39.62
N PRO A 87 2.27 17.21 -40.33
CA PRO A 87 3.71 17.50 -40.24
C PRO A 87 4.19 17.74 -38.79
N SER A 88 3.37 18.39 -37.96
CA SER A 88 3.69 18.61 -36.55
C SER A 88 3.69 17.33 -35.73
N GLN A 89 2.74 16.41 -35.98
CA GLN A 89 2.70 15.10 -35.32
C GLN A 89 3.93 14.27 -35.69
N ILE A 90 4.28 14.21 -36.97
CA ILE A 90 5.47 13.50 -37.46
C ILE A 90 6.73 14.09 -36.84
N GLN A 91 6.87 15.42 -36.83
CA GLN A 91 8.02 16.09 -36.22
C GLN A 91 8.14 15.75 -34.73
N GLY A 92 7.03 15.79 -33.97
CA GLY A 92 7.01 15.43 -32.56
C GLY A 92 7.45 13.98 -32.31
N ILE A 93 6.94 13.03 -33.11
CA ILE A 93 7.31 11.61 -33.04
C ILE A 93 8.80 11.41 -33.37
N MET A 94 9.30 12.03 -34.44
CA MET A 94 10.68 11.84 -34.89
C MET A 94 11.70 12.46 -33.94
N GLN A 95 11.39 13.59 -33.30
CA GLN A 95 12.29 14.25 -32.35
C GLN A 95 12.63 13.37 -31.14
N ILE A 96 11.67 12.58 -30.67
CA ILE A 96 11.84 11.72 -29.48
C ILE A 96 12.22 10.27 -29.84
N SER A 97 12.10 9.89 -31.11
CA SER A 97 12.41 8.54 -31.59
C SER A 97 13.92 8.29 -31.65
N SER A 98 14.33 7.01 -31.55
CA SER A 98 15.74 6.65 -31.66
C SER A 98 16.30 7.01 -33.05
N PRO A 99 17.62 7.26 -33.19
CA PRO A 99 18.22 7.61 -34.48
C PRO A 99 17.92 6.59 -35.59
N MET A 100 17.87 5.30 -35.24
CA MET A 100 17.55 4.23 -36.18
C MET A 100 16.12 4.35 -36.71
N VAL A 101 15.14 4.63 -35.84
CA VAL A 101 13.74 4.83 -36.23
C VAL A 101 13.60 6.06 -37.12
N ARG A 102 14.29 7.16 -36.77
CA ARG A 102 14.29 8.39 -37.55
C ARG A 102 14.74 8.17 -38.99
N VAL A 103 15.90 7.54 -39.20
CA VAL A 103 16.41 7.24 -40.54
C VAL A 103 15.41 6.40 -41.34
N LEU A 104 14.85 5.36 -40.71
CA LEU A 104 13.88 4.45 -41.33
C LEU A 104 12.63 5.14 -41.85
N TYR A 105 12.16 6.19 -41.16
CA TYR A 105 10.98 6.94 -41.56
C TYR A 105 11.28 8.20 -42.38
N GLU A 106 12.41 8.88 -42.15
CA GLU A 106 12.87 10.02 -42.96
C GLU A 106 13.07 9.59 -44.42
N GLU A 107 13.65 8.41 -44.69
CA GLU A 107 13.77 7.85 -46.04
C GLU A 107 12.40 7.64 -46.72
N LYS A 108 11.39 7.16 -45.97
CA LYS A 108 10.05 6.91 -46.49
C LYS A 108 9.27 8.20 -46.74
N LEU A 109 9.38 9.17 -45.84
CA LEU A 109 8.75 10.49 -45.97
C LEU A 109 9.24 11.24 -47.21
N ASN A 110 10.49 11.02 -47.62
CA ASN A 110 11.07 11.63 -48.81
C ASN A 110 10.54 11.05 -50.14
N GLN A 111 9.79 9.95 -50.14
CA GLN A 111 9.28 9.28 -51.36
C GLN A 111 8.00 9.91 -51.95
N LEU A 112 7.63 11.13 -51.52
CA LEU A 112 6.53 11.96 -52.08
C LEU A 112 5.12 11.32 -52.05
N GLN A 113 4.86 10.37 -51.15
CA GLN A 113 3.53 9.82 -50.89
C GLN A 113 3.14 10.03 -49.43
N PRO A 114 1.88 10.39 -49.12
CA PRO A 114 1.41 10.45 -47.74
C PRO A 114 1.49 9.06 -47.10
N LEU A 115 2.14 8.97 -45.93
CA LEU A 115 2.24 7.72 -45.19
C LEU A 115 0.95 7.48 -44.40
N GLU A 116 0.27 6.37 -44.66
CA GLU A 116 -0.85 5.89 -43.85
C GLU A 116 -0.33 5.18 -42.58
N TRP A 117 -0.73 5.65 -41.41
CA TRP A 117 -0.36 5.06 -40.12
C TRP A 117 -1.52 4.30 -39.49
N THR A 118 -1.18 3.28 -38.71
CA THR A 118 -2.08 2.73 -37.70
C THR A 118 -1.52 3.03 -36.32
N CYS A 119 -2.38 3.60 -35.47
CA CYS A 119 -2.00 4.02 -34.13
C CYS A 119 -2.89 3.30 -33.12
N ILE A 120 -2.29 2.74 -32.07
CA ILE A 120 -3.01 2.08 -30.97
C ILE A 120 -2.68 2.81 -29.67
N GLN A 121 -3.71 3.34 -29.00
CA GLN A 121 -3.60 3.95 -27.68
C GLN A 121 -3.82 2.89 -26.60
N MET A 122 -2.94 2.84 -25.61
CA MET A 122 -2.92 1.85 -24.54
C MET A 122 -2.67 2.51 -23.19
N GLU A 123 -2.96 1.79 -22.11
CA GLU A 123 -2.45 2.19 -20.80
C GLU A 123 -0.91 2.26 -20.79
N ILE A 124 -0.36 3.20 -20.03
CA ILE A 124 1.07 3.31 -19.81
C ILE A 124 1.53 2.24 -18.80
N CYS A 125 2.58 1.49 -19.13
CA CYS A 125 3.18 0.47 -18.26
C CYS A 125 4.63 0.82 -17.91
N GLY A 126 5.20 0.10 -16.93
CA GLY A 126 6.62 0.20 -16.55
C GLY A 126 7.54 -0.56 -17.51
N LYS A 127 8.74 -0.92 -17.02
CA LYS A 127 9.70 -1.74 -17.79
C LYS A 127 9.16 -3.15 -18.05
N ASN A 128 9.79 -3.88 -18.98
CA ASN A 128 9.42 -5.27 -19.29
C ASN A 128 10.17 -6.30 -18.41
N LEU A 129 9.68 -7.54 -18.39
CA LEU A 129 10.22 -8.65 -17.62
C LEU A 129 11.63 -9.07 -18.08
N ARG A 130 11.97 -8.89 -19.37
CA ARG A 130 13.32 -9.15 -19.87
C ARG A 130 14.34 -8.22 -19.17
N ASP A 131 14.00 -6.95 -19.01
CA ASP A 131 14.87 -5.97 -18.37
C ASP A 131 15.02 -6.27 -16.87
N TRP A 132 13.93 -6.69 -16.20
CA TRP A 132 13.97 -7.16 -14.79
C TRP A 132 14.93 -8.35 -14.59
N LEU A 133 14.92 -9.33 -15.49
CA LEU A 133 15.84 -10.49 -15.45
C LEU A 133 17.30 -10.13 -15.76
N ALA A 134 17.53 -8.98 -16.41
CA ALA A 134 18.87 -8.47 -16.70
C ALA A 134 19.45 -7.64 -15.55
N GLU A 135 18.60 -7.13 -14.65
CA GLU A 135 19.01 -6.29 -13.51
C GLU A 135 19.92 -7.07 -12.54
N PRO A 136 21.11 -6.53 -12.16
CA PRO A 136 22.01 -7.19 -11.22
C PRO A 136 21.36 -7.49 -9.86
N ASP A 137 20.57 -6.55 -9.33
CA ASP A 137 19.93 -6.69 -8.02
C ASP A 137 18.88 -7.81 -7.99
N THR A 138 18.20 -8.06 -9.12
CA THR A 138 17.26 -9.19 -9.27
C THR A 138 17.95 -10.54 -9.09
N ARG A 139 19.25 -10.63 -9.41
CA ARG A 139 20.01 -11.90 -9.30
C ARG A 139 20.48 -12.20 -7.88
N ILE A 140 20.26 -11.28 -6.94
CA ILE A 140 20.45 -11.55 -5.52
C ILE A 140 19.27 -12.42 -5.07
N ASP A 141 19.57 -13.67 -4.73
CA ASP A 141 18.59 -14.58 -4.15
C ASP A 141 18.21 -14.08 -2.76
N SER A 142 17.06 -13.40 -2.70
CA SER A 142 16.50 -12.81 -1.49
C SER A 142 15.04 -13.21 -1.37
N ILE A 143 14.51 -13.15 -0.15
CA ILE A 143 13.10 -13.46 0.07
C ILE A 143 12.16 -12.54 -0.73
N ILE A 144 12.54 -11.27 -0.92
CA ILE A 144 11.79 -10.32 -1.75
C ILE A 144 11.76 -10.79 -3.22
N THR A 145 12.91 -11.22 -3.74
CA THR A 145 13.01 -11.79 -5.09
C THR A 145 12.11 -13.01 -5.25
N GLN A 146 12.12 -13.92 -4.27
CA GLN A 146 11.29 -15.14 -4.26
C GLN A 146 9.79 -14.82 -4.24
N MET A 147 9.34 -13.88 -3.40
CA MET A 147 7.96 -13.41 -3.38
C MET A 147 7.55 -12.72 -4.69
N THR A 148 8.49 -12.00 -5.31
CA THR A 148 8.31 -11.37 -6.62
C THR A 148 8.12 -12.42 -7.71
N GLN A 149 8.97 -13.46 -7.74
CA GLN A 149 8.86 -14.59 -8.68
C GLN A 149 7.50 -15.28 -8.58
N VAL A 150 7.04 -15.60 -7.35
CA VAL A 150 5.71 -16.19 -7.10
C VAL A 150 4.61 -15.29 -7.69
N THR A 151 4.68 -13.99 -7.44
CA THR A 151 3.64 -13.05 -7.91
C THR A 151 3.65 -12.91 -9.44
N ILE A 152 4.83 -12.86 -10.08
CA ILE A 152 4.96 -12.84 -11.54
C ILE A 152 4.35 -14.11 -12.16
N VAL A 153 4.66 -15.29 -11.62
CA VAL A 153 4.12 -16.56 -12.12
C VAL A 153 2.60 -16.59 -12.05
N LEU A 154 2.02 -16.19 -10.91
CA LEU A 154 0.56 -16.10 -10.73
C LEU A 154 -0.07 -15.10 -11.72
N ASN A 155 0.56 -13.95 -11.93
CA ASN A 155 0.10 -12.94 -12.88
C ASN A 155 0.13 -13.44 -14.33
N LEU A 156 1.18 -14.17 -14.74
CA LEU A 156 1.29 -14.76 -16.07
C LEU A 156 0.20 -15.79 -16.34
N ILE A 157 -0.04 -16.71 -15.38
CA ILE A 157 -1.09 -17.72 -15.50
C ILE A 157 -2.47 -17.05 -15.58
N SER A 158 -2.73 -16.10 -14.69
CA SER A 158 -3.99 -15.34 -14.67
C SER A 158 -4.24 -14.60 -15.98
N GLY A 159 -3.24 -13.86 -16.50
CA GLY A 159 -3.33 -13.13 -17.75
C GLY A 159 -3.55 -14.03 -18.97
N LEU A 160 -2.80 -15.14 -19.08
CA LEU A 160 -2.95 -16.05 -20.20
C LEU A 160 -4.28 -16.81 -20.16
N LYS A 161 -4.73 -17.21 -18.97
CA LYS A 161 -6.05 -17.82 -18.76
C LYS A 161 -7.16 -16.90 -19.26
N PHE A 162 -7.10 -15.62 -18.89
CA PHE A 162 -8.06 -14.63 -19.37
C PHE A 162 -8.10 -14.54 -20.90
N LEU A 163 -6.94 -14.54 -21.57
CA LEU A 163 -6.89 -14.54 -23.04
C LEU A 163 -7.50 -15.81 -23.64
N HIS A 164 -7.13 -16.98 -23.12
CA HIS A 164 -7.62 -18.27 -23.60
C HIS A 164 -9.12 -18.45 -23.40
N ASP A 165 -9.66 -18.02 -22.24
CA ASP A 165 -11.09 -18.02 -21.93
C ASP A 165 -11.88 -17.08 -22.87
N ASN A 166 -11.23 -16.04 -23.40
CA ASN A 166 -11.76 -15.16 -24.47
C ASN A 166 -11.41 -15.63 -25.89
N GLN A 167 -10.93 -16.87 -26.04
CA GLN A 167 -10.58 -17.51 -27.31
C GLN A 167 -9.46 -16.82 -28.10
N ILE A 168 -8.56 -16.14 -27.39
CA ILE A 168 -7.41 -15.45 -27.96
C ILE A 168 -6.15 -16.28 -27.70
N ILE A 169 -5.40 -16.57 -28.76
CA ILE A 169 -4.05 -17.16 -28.68
C ILE A 169 -3.04 -16.02 -28.86
N HIS A 170 -2.05 -15.92 -27.97
CA HIS A 170 -1.08 -14.83 -27.93
C HIS A 170 -0.03 -14.94 -29.05
N ARG A 171 0.56 -16.14 -29.22
CA ARG A 171 1.56 -16.54 -30.25
C ARG A 171 2.97 -15.95 -30.13
N ASP A 172 3.18 -14.91 -29.32
CA ASP A 172 4.52 -14.33 -29.06
C ASP A 172 4.78 -14.08 -27.56
N LEU A 173 4.38 -15.03 -26.70
CA LEU A 173 4.58 -14.86 -25.27
C LEU A 173 6.07 -15.01 -24.92
N LYS A 174 6.66 -13.94 -24.40
CA LYS A 174 8.08 -13.87 -24.02
C LYS A 174 8.29 -12.74 -23.00
N PRO A 175 9.42 -12.70 -22.27
CA PRO A 175 9.62 -11.68 -21.23
C PRO A 175 9.61 -10.23 -21.74
N ALA A 176 9.97 -9.99 -23.00
CA ALA A 176 9.91 -8.65 -23.60
C ALA A 176 8.47 -8.14 -23.81
N ASN A 177 7.49 -9.04 -23.83
CA ASN A 177 6.06 -8.76 -24.05
C ASN A 177 5.26 -8.82 -22.73
N VAL A 178 5.95 -8.89 -21.59
CA VAL A 178 5.36 -8.87 -20.25
C VAL A 178 5.84 -7.60 -19.55
N MET A 179 4.92 -6.70 -19.24
CA MET A 179 5.23 -5.38 -18.70
C MET A 179 4.91 -5.32 -17.21
N PHE A 180 5.73 -4.63 -16.43
CA PHE A 180 5.36 -4.26 -15.06
C PHE A 180 4.31 -3.13 -15.09
N SER A 181 3.54 -3.01 -14.02
CA SER A 181 2.59 -1.91 -13.86
C SER A 181 3.31 -0.56 -13.85
N ARG A 182 2.57 0.52 -14.12
CA ARG A 182 3.10 1.89 -14.11
C ARG A 182 3.70 2.22 -12.74
N GLY A 183 4.92 2.78 -12.74
CA GLY A 183 5.60 3.22 -11.53
C GLY A 183 7.10 3.38 -11.77
N ALA A 184 7.83 3.82 -10.75
CA ALA A 184 9.29 3.74 -10.76
C ALA A 184 9.73 2.29 -10.52
N GLY A 185 10.66 1.79 -11.34
CA GLY A 185 11.21 0.43 -11.19
C GLY A 185 10.28 -0.66 -11.73
N TYR A 186 10.17 -1.76 -10.99
CA TYR A 186 9.50 -3.01 -11.39
C TYR A 186 8.26 -3.29 -10.52
N GLN A 187 7.29 -2.38 -10.57
CA GLN A 187 6.10 -2.45 -9.73
C GLN A 187 5.10 -3.51 -10.22
N LEU A 188 4.69 -4.41 -9.33
CA LEU A 188 3.67 -5.43 -9.60
C LEU A 188 2.24 -4.83 -9.60
N PRO A 189 1.26 -5.47 -10.29
CA PRO A 189 1.37 -6.73 -11.03
C PRO A 189 2.06 -6.61 -12.38
N VAL A 190 2.41 -7.75 -13.00
CA VAL A 190 2.81 -7.80 -14.42
C VAL A 190 1.60 -8.00 -15.34
N LYS A 191 1.73 -7.53 -16.58
CA LYS A 191 0.70 -7.51 -17.63
C LYS A 191 1.23 -8.06 -18.94
N ILE A 192 0.50 -8.98 -19.56
CA ILE A 192 0.79 -9.50 -20.91
C ILE A 192 0.36 -8.45 -21.94
N GLY A 193 1.23 -8.16 -22.91
CA GLY A 193 1.01 -7.20 -23.98
C GLY A 193 1.61 -7.63 -25.32
N ASP A 194 1.54 -6.73 -26.31
CA ASP A 194 1.95 -6.94 -27.71
C ASP A 194 1.15 -8.06 -28.41
N PHE A 195 -0.04 -7.69 -28.89
CA PHE A 195 -0.98 -8.61 -29.54
C PHE A 195 -0.81 -8.67 -31.06
N GLY A 196 0.32 -8.18 -31.59
CA GLY A 196 0.58 -8.11 -33.03
C GLY A 196 0.43 -9.47 -33.73
N LEU A 197 0.81 -10.56 -33.06
CA LEU A 197 0.69 -11.92 -33.62
C LEU A 197 -0.55 -12.68 -33.12
N SER A 198 -1.34 -12.10 -32.22
CA SER A 198 -2.45 -12.78 -31.58
C SER A 198 -3.62 -13.06 -32.55
N ARG A 199 -4.39 -14.12 -32.30
CA ARG A 199 -5.55 -14.50 -33.13
C ARG A 199 -6.72 -15.04 -32.30
N LYS A 200 -7.96 -14.82 -32.78
CA LYS A 200 -9.15 -15.51 -32.27
C LYS A 200 -9.32 -16.85 -32.99
N LEU A 201 -9.70 -17.89 -32.26
CA LEU A 201 -9.84 -19.25 -32.83
C LEU A 201 -11.03 -19.43 -33.78
N ARG A 202 -12.02 -18.54 -33.76
CA ARG A 202 -13.22 -18.61 -34.62
C ARG A 202 -13.02 -18.03 -36.03
N ASP A 203 -11.84 -17.50 -36.33
CA ASP A 203 -11.52 -17.04 -37.67
C ASP A 203 -11.05 -18.25 -38.48
N ASP A 204 -11.99 -18.87 -39.20
CA ASP A 204 -11.90 -20.14 -39.95
C ASP A 204 -10.91 -20.15 -41.14
N GLU A 205 -9.71 -19.57 -41.02
CA GLU A 205 -8.70 -19.67 -42.08
C GLU A 205 -7.61 -20.70 -41.75
N PRO A 206 -7.29 -21.61 -42.69
CA PRO A 206 -6.06 -22.39 -42.66
C PRO A 206 -4.87 -21.46 -42.48
N SER A 207 -3.93 -21.88 -41.65
CA SER A 207 -2.65 -21.24 -41.35
C SER A 207 -1.96 -20.65 -42.59
N SER A 208 -2.25 -19.38 -42.90
CA SER A 208 -1.50 -18.62 -43.89
C SER A 208 -0.14 -18.26 -43.29
N LEU A 209 0.89 -18.72 -43.99
CA LEU A 209 2.28 -18.82 -43.60
C LEU A 209 2.86 -17.47 -43.18
N THR A 210 3.29 -17.40 -41.93
CA THR A 210 4.46 -16.61 -41.52
C THR A 210 5.41 -17.58 -40.81
N SER A 211 6.13 -18.36 -41.60
CA SER A 211 7.31 -19.08 -41.11
C SER A 211 8.37 -18.04 -40.72
N ASN A 212 8.87 -18.09 -39.49
CA ASN A 212 9.93 -17.24 -38.92
C ASN A 212 9.50 -15.89 -38.30
N VAL A 213 8.41 -15.83 -37.54
CA VAL A 213 8.14 -14.65 -36.68
C VAL A 213 8.13 -15.08 -35.21
N GLY A 214 9.02 -14.47 -34.41
CA GLY A 214 9.22 -14.75 -32.99
C GLY A 214 10.71 -14.87 -32.62
N THR A 215 11.08 -14.51 -31.39
CA THR A 215 12.42 -14.82 -30.87
C THR A 215 12.47 -16.34 -30.63
N ARG A 216 13.22 -17.07 -31.49
CA ARG A 216 13.19 -18.53 -31.69
C ARG A 216 13.22 -19.41 -30.43
N TYR A 217 13.65 -18.87 -29.30
CA TYR A 217 13.83 -19.56 -28.03
C TYR A 217 12.52 -19.94 -27.32
N TYR A 218 11.45 -19.17 -27.46
CA TYR A 218 10.18 -19.40 -26.72
C TYR A 218 9.10 -20.10 -27.54
N SER A 219 9.32 -20.28 -28.85
CA SER A 219 8.34 -20.85 -29.75
C SER A 219 8.26 -22.37 -29.61
N ALA A 220 7.04 -22.89 -29.49
CA ALA A 220 6.80 -24.33 -29.42
C ALA A 220 7.32 -25.08 -30.67
N PRO A 221 7.79 -26.32 -30.55
CA PRO A 221 8.34 -27.07 -31.68
C PRO A 221 7.39 -27.17 -32.90
N GLU A 222 6.10 -27.35 -32.65
CA GLU A 222 5.07 -27.48 -33.69
C GLU A 222 4.76 -26.18 -34.44
N VAL A 223 5.08 -25.02 -33.85
CA VAL A 223 4.90 -23.72 -34.50
C VAL A 223 5.75 -23.61 -35.77
N ARG A 224 6.90 -24.29 -35.82
CA ARG A 224 7.74 -24.38 -37.03
C ARG A 224 7.04 -25.08 -38.20
N SER A 225 6.04 -25.92 -37.92
CA SER A 225 5.18 -26.57 -38.91
C SER A 225 3.93 -25.76 -39.26
N GLY A 226 3.82 -24.52 -38.77
CA GLY A 226 2.68 -23.61 -39.04
C GLY A 226 1.44 -23.86 -38.19
N LYS A 227 1.47 -24.83 -37.27
CA LYS A 227 0.34 -25.17 -36.39
C LYS A 227 0.42 -24.33 -35.11
N TYR A 228 -0.48 -23.36 -34.98
CA TYR A 228 -0.64 -22.57 -33.76
C TYR A 228 -1.92 -23.00 -33.04
N SER A 229 -1.84 -23.20 -31.73
CA SER A 229 -2.97 -23.51 -30.86
C SER A 229 -2.72 -22.94 -29.47
N TYR A 230 -3.67 -23.07 -28.55
CA TYR A 230 -3.45 -22.76 -27.14
C TYR A 230 -2.21 -23.45 -26.57
N GLN A 231 -1.88 -24.65 -27.06
CA GLN A 231 -0.70 -25.42 -26.63
C GLN A 231 0.63 -24.70 -26.92
N ALA A 232 0.67 -23.86 -27.96
CA ALA A 232 1.86 -23.08 -28.26
C ALA A 232 2.10 -22.01 -27.20
N ASP A 233 1.04 -21.33 -26.73
CA ASP A 233 1.17 -20.34 -25.64
C ASP A 233 1.52 -21.01 -24.31
N LEU A 234 0.96 -22.20 -24.04
CA LEU A 234 1.28 -22.97 -22.83
C LEU A 234 2.76 -23.36 -22.77
N PHE A 235 3.33 -23.77 -23.91
CA PHE A 235 4.77 -24.02 -24.02
C PHE A 235 5.60 -22.77 -23.74
N SER A 236 5.26 -21.65 -24.39
CA SER A 236 5.94 -20.37 -24.15
C SER A 236 5.84 -19.93 -22.69
N LEU A 237 4.66 -20.10 -22.07
CA LEU A 237 4.44 -19.82 -20.64
C LEU A 237 5.38 -20.66 -19.76
N GLY A 238 5.51 -21.96 -20.02
CA GLY A 238 6.39 -22.85 -19.26
C GLY A 238 7.85 -22.38 -19.27
N LEU A 239 8.35 -21.94 -20.43
CA LEU A 239 9.71 -21.39 -20.55
C LEU A 239 9.87 -20.05 -19.83
N VAL A 240 8.88 -19.14 -19.93
CA VAL A 240 8.92 -17.86 -19.22
C VAL A 240 8.85 -18.06 -17.70
N ILE A 241 8.00 -18.97 -17.21
CA ILE A 241 7.94 -19.33 -15.78
C ILE A 241 9.30 -19.86 -15.33
N TRP A 242 9.91 -20.77 -16.10
CA TRP A 242 11.23 -21.32 -15.75
C TRP A 242 12.30 -20.23 -15.67
N GLU A 243 12.31 -19.32 -16.64
CA GLU A 243 13.24 -18.19 -16.67
C GLU A 243 13.11 -17.28 -15.45
N VAL A 244 11.87 -17.03 -15.01
CA VAL A 244 11.58 -16.24 -13.80
C VAL A 244 12.06 -16.96 -12.54
N VAL A 245 11.67 -18.22 -12.32
CA VAL A 245 11.99 -18.92 -11.06
C VAL A 245 13.46 -19.32 -10.94
N ALA A 246 14.17 -19.48 -12.05
CA ALA A 246 15.61 -19.79 -12.08
C ALA A 246 16.49 -18.56 -12.32
N LEU A 247 15.90 -17.36 -12.45
CA LEU A 247 16.60 -16.08 -12.70
C LEU A 247 17.60 -16.18 -13.86
N LEU A 248 17.16 -16.80 -14.96
CA LEU A 248 18.03 -17.10 -16.09
C LEU A 248 18.35 -15.82 -16.86
N GLY A 249 19.59 -15.34 -16.74
CA GLY A 249 20.11 -14.22 -17.52
C GLY A 249 20.27 -14.55 -19.01
N PRO A 250 20.38 -13.55 -19.91
CA PRO A 250 20.46 -13.76 -21.36
C PRO A 250 21.49 -14.81 -21.80
N ASP A 251 22.68 -14.81 -21.17
CA ASP A 251 23.81 -15.66 -21.56
C ASP A 251 23.60 -17.15 -21.22
N LYS A 252 22.71 -17.46 -20.26
CA LYS A 252 22.48 -18.82 -19.77
C LYS A 252 21.34 -19.54 -20.49
N LYS A 253 20.53 -18.83 -21.30
CA LYS A 253 19.32 -19.36 -21.94
C LYS A 253 19.62 -20.25 -23.15
N CYS A 254 20.68 -19.93 -23.89
CA CYS A 254 21.04 -20.66 -25.10
C CYS A 254 21.41 -22.11 -24.75
N GLY A 255 20.67 -23.06 -25.30
CA GLY A 255 20.91 -24.50 -25.15
C GLY A 255 20.23 -25.17 -23.96
N ILE A 256 20.00 -24.49 -22.82
CA ILE A 256 19.33 -25.16 -21.68
C ILE A 256 17.85 -25.42 -21.93
N PHE A 257 17.16 -24.53 -22.67
CA PHE A 257 15.79 -24.76 -23.10
C PHE A 257 15.71 -25.95 -24.05
N ASP A 258 16.65 -26.03 -25.00
CA ASP A 258 16.70 -27.14 -25.94
C ASP A 258 16.99 -28.48 -25.23
N ARG A 259 17.87 -28.50 -24.22
CA ARG A 259 18.17 -29.71 -23.44
C ARG A 259 16.96 -30.24 -22.65
N VAL A 260 16.15 -29.36 -22.06
CA VAL A 260 14.91 -29.79 -21.40
C VAL A 260 13.89 -30.29 -22.42
N VAL A 261 13.72 -29.58 -23.54
CA VAL A 261 12.64 -29.84 -24.49
C VAL A 261 12.95 -31.01 -25.43
N TYR A 262 14.19 -31.13 -25.91
CA TYR A 262 14.60 -32.12 -26.92
C TYR A 262 15.39 -33.28 -26.33
N ASP A 263 16.25 -33.03 -25.33
CA ASP A 263 17.11 -34.06 -24.73
C ASP A 263 16.47 -34.69 -23.47
N GLY A 264 15.35 -34.13 -23.00
CA GLY A 264 14.60 -34.66 -21.86
C GLY A 264 15.30 -34.47 -20.51
N GLU A 265 16.22 -33.50 -20.42
CA GLU A 265 17.00 -33.23 -19.21
C GLU A 265 16.20 -32.47 -18.13
N GLU A 266 15.11 -33.07 -17.65
CA GLU A 266 14.18 -32.46 -16.70
C GLU A 266 14.82 -32.09 -15.35
N ASP A 267 15.94 -32.70 -14.98
CA ASP A 267 16.70 -32.38 -13.78
C ASP A 267 17.34 -30.99 -13.81
N LEU A 268 17.43 -30.35 -14.98
CA LEU A 268 17.82 -28.94 -15.11
C LEU A 268 16.78 -28.00 -14.47
N VAL A 269 15.52 -28.42 -14.40
CA VAL A 269 14.45 -27.68 -13.72
C VAL A 269 14.51 -28.01 -12.22
N LYS A 270 14.85 -27.02 -11.41
CA LYS A 270 14.98 -27.16 -9.95
C LYS A 270 13.71 -26.72 -9.23
N SER A 271 13.55 -27.21 -8.00
CA SER A 271 12.51 -26.76 -7.09
C SER A 271 12.69 -25.29 -6.73
N HIS A 272 11.60 -24.56 -6.53
CA HIS A 272 11.65 -23.19 -6.02
C HIS A 272 11.30 -23.18 -4.54
N ILE A 273 12.06 -22.45 -3.74
CA ILE A 273 11.92 -22.44 -2.27
C ILE A 273 10.49 -22.17 -1.76
N LEU A 274 9.74 -21.26 -2.37
CA LEU A 274 8.36 -20.98 -1.98
C LEU A 274 7.32 -21.83 -2.72
N LEU A 275 7.61 -22.23 -3.97
CA LEU A 275 6.62 -22.93 -4.81
C LEU A 275 6.78 -24.46 -4.72
N GLY A 276 7.86 -24.94 -4.11
CA GLY A 276 8.25 -26.35 -4.04
C GLY A 276 8.40 -27.01 -5.41
N ASP A 277 8.25 -28.34 -5.43
CA ASP A 277 8.33 -29.14 -6.67
C ASP A 277 7.13 -28.94 -7.59
N SER A 278 6.05 -28.33 -7.09
CA SER A 278 4.85 -28.08 -7.91
C SER A 278 5.16 -27.18 -9.11
N VAL A 279 6.05 -26.18 -8.96
CA VAL A 279 6.43 -25.35 -10.11
C VAL A 279 7.32 -26.11 -11.09
N LYS A 280 8.18 -27.02 -10.59
CA LYS A 280 8.99 -27.90 -11.43
C LYS A 280 8.10 -28.79 -12.30
N ASP A 281 7.08 -29.43 -11.72
CA ASP A 281 6.12 -30.25 -12.46
C ASP A 281 5.37 -29.43 -13.53
N VAL A 282 4.89 -28.24 -13.16
CA VAL A 282 4.21 -27.34 -14.10
C VAL A 282 5.12 -26.95 -15.27
N ILE A 283 6.37 -26.55 -15.01
CA ILE A 283 7.34 -26.21 -16.07
C ILE A 283 7.55 -27.41 -17.00
N ILE A 284 7.85 -28.59 -16.45
CA ILE A 284 8.14 -29.80 -17.23
C ILE A 284 6.94 -30.19 -18.09
N ARG A 285 5.72 -30.19 -17.52
CA ARG A 285 4.49 -30.55 -18.24
C ARG A 285 4.15 -29.52 -19.31
N LEU A 286 4.32 -28.22 -19.06
CA LEU A 286 4.08 -27.18 -20.06
C LEU A 286 5.09 -27.23 -21.23
N THR A 287 6.32 -27.66 -20.97
CA THR A 287 7.42 -27.62 -21.95
C THR A 287 7.65 -28.94 -22.69
N LYS A 288 6.75 -29.93 -22.55
CA LYS A 288 6.83 -31.19 -23.32
C LYS A 288 6.85 -30.91 -24.82
N ARG A 289 7.66 -31.68 -25.55
CA ARG A 289 7.85 -31.50 -26.99
C ARG A 289 6.57 -31.65 -27.79
N LYS A 290 5.77 -32.68 -27.49
CA LYS A 290 4.49 -32.94 -28.18
C LYS A 290 3.35 -32.21 -27.48
N PRO A 291 2.47 -31.50 -28.22
CA PRO A 291 1.31 -30.80 -27.64
C PRO A 291 0.39 -31.70 -26.81
N GLU A 292 0.20 -32.95 -27.22
CA GLU A 292 -0.65 -33.93 -26.54
C GLU A 292 -0.10 -34.40 -25.17
N ASP A 293 1.19 -34.22 -24.92
CA ASP A 293 1.84 -34.56 -23.64
C ASP A 293 1.83 -33.38 -22.65
N ARG A 294 1.38 -32.20 -23.10
CA ARG A 294 1.30 -30.98 -22.28
C ARG A 294 -0.01 -30.91 -21.48
N LEU A 295 -0.07 -29.96 -20.56
CA LEU A 295 -1.33 -29.57 -19.91
C LEU A 295 -2.37 -29.19 -20.98
N THR A 296 -3.59 -29.71 -20.87
CA THR A 296 -4.63 -29.46 -21.88
C THR A 296 -5.15 -28.02 -21.83
N SER A 297 -5.16 -27.42 -20.64
CA SER A 297 -5.53 -26.03 -20.41
C SER A 297 -4.99 -25.53 -19.07
N LEU A 298 -5.06 -24.20 -18.85
CA LEU A 298 -4.71 -23.61 -17.56
C LEU A 298 -5.68 -23.98 -16.41
N LYS A 299 -6.83 -24.63 -16.70
CA LYS A 299 -7.71 -25.14 -15.64
C LYS A 299 -7.03 -26.18 -14.76
N GLU A 300 -6.14 -26.99 -15.34
CA GLU A 300 -5.35 -27.98 -14.58
C GLU A 300 -4.38 -27.32 -13.59
N THR A 301 -4.02 -26.06 -13.83
CA THR A 301 -3.14 -25.30 -12.94
C THR A 301 -3.88 -24.59 -11.81
N GLU A 302 -5.23 -24.52 -11.82
CA GLU A 302 -6.02 -23.74 -10.85
C GLU A 302 -5.76 -24.18 -9.40
N ASN A 303 -5.74 -25.50 -9.15
CA ASN A 303 -5.43 -26.05 -7.82
C ASN A 303 -4.04 -25.62 -7.33
N ILE A 304 -3.06 -25.62 -8.22
CA ILE A 304 -1.68 -25.24 -7.91
C ILE A 304 -1.59 -23.73 -7.67
N THR A 305 -2.24 -22.91 -8.49
CA THR A 305 -2.28 -21.46 -8.29
C THR A 305 -2.95 -21.08 -6.97
N THR A 306 -4.02 -21.77 -6.57
CA THR A 306 -4.64 -21.55 -5.26
C THR A 306 -3.69 -21.88 -4.11
N ILE A 307 -2.90 -22.96 -4.23
CA ILE A 307 -1.84 -23.25 -3.25
C ILE A 307 -0.83 -22.10 -3.21
N TRP A 308 -0.40 -21.62 -4.37
CA TRP A 308 0.60 -20.55 -4.47
C TRP A 308 0.11 -19.18 -3.96
N GLU A 309 -1.17 -18.86 -4.17
CA GLU A 309 -1.81 -17.66 -3.65
C GLU A 309 -1.90 -17.64 -2.12
N ASN A 310 -1.98 -18.82 -1.51
CA ASN A 310 -2.05 -19.02 -0.07
C ASN A 310 -0.68 -19.33 0.55
N ILE A 311 0.42 -19.24 -0.21
CA ILE A 311 1.76 -19.34 0.35
C ILE A 311 1.92 -18.21 1.37
N THR A 312 2.35 -18.60 2.56
CA THR A 312 2.78 -17.68 3.59
C THR A 312 4.19 -18.04 4.01
N LEU A 313 4.96 -17.05 4.42
CA LEU A 313 6.36 -17.28 4.77
C LEU A 313 6.50 -17.93 6.14
N PRO A 314 7.48 -18.82 6.34
CA PRO A 314 7.88 -19.20 7.68
C PRO A 314 8.31 -17.95 8.45
N ARG A 315 8.14 -17.99 9.77
CA ARG A 315 8.49 -16.87 10.65
C ARG A 315 9.92 -16.41 10.38
N GLN A 316 10.08 -15.19 9.88
CA GLN A 316 11.38 -14.64 9.55
C GLN A 316 11.39 -13.12 9.51
N GLU A 317 12.60 -12.59 9.37
CA GLU A 317 12.87 -11.18 9.15
C GLU A 317 12.84 -10.87 7.65
N MET A 318 12.11 -9.83 7.27
CA MET A 318 12.01 -9.35 5.88
C MET A 318 12.40 -7.89 5.84
N VAL A 319 13.25 -7.51 4.89
CA VAL A 319 13.71 -6.13 4.73
C VAL A 319 13.04 -5.52 3.51
N ALA A 320 12.19 -4.54 3.73
CA ALA A 320 11.57 -3.75 2.68
C ALA A 320 12.40 -2.48 2.42
N LYS A 321 12.73 -2.23 1.15
CA LYS A 321 13.45 -1.02 0.69
C LYS A 321 12.56 -0.10 -0.13
N THR A 322 11.50 -0.65 -0.71
CA THR A 322 10.54 0.06 -1.56
C THR A 322 9.10 -0.21 -1.13
N GLU A 323 8.15 0.60 -1.61
CA GLU A 323 6.72 0.34 -1.46
C GLU A 323 6.30 -1.03 -2.02
N SER A 324 6.94 -1.47 -3.11
CA SER A 324 6.66 -2.76 -3.71
C SER A 324 7.13 -3.91 -2.80
N ASP A 325 8.31 -3.77 -2.19
CA ASP A 325 8.82 -4.76 -1.23
C ASP A 325 7.89 -4.85 -0.02
N LEU A 326 7.46 -3.71 0.50
CA LEU A 326 6.57 -3.66 1.65
C LEU A 326 5.21 -4.31 1.35
N LYS A 327 4.63 -4.06 0.16
CA LYS A 327 3.42 -4.75 -0.30
C LYS A 327 3.60 -6.27 -0.33
N LEU A 328 4.76 -6.75 -0.79
CA LEU A 328 5.08 -8.18 -0.77
C LEU A 328 5.22 -8.71 0.66
N CYS A 329 6.00 -8.04 1.51
CA CYS A 329 6.17 -8.41 2.92
C CYS A 329 4.81 -8.54 3.63
N LEU A 330 3.90 -7.58 3.44
CA LEU A 330 2.58 -7.61 4.05
C LEU A 330 1.69 -8.73 3.48
N LYS A 331 1.76 -8.98 2.17
CA LYS A 331 1.00 -10.06 1.51
C LYS A 331 1.39 -11.44 2.01
N PHE A 332 2.68 -11.67 2.25
CA PHE A 332 3.22 -13.00 2.56
C PHE A 332 3.57 -13.21 4.04
N ALA A 333 3.43 -12.17 4.88
CA ALA A 333 3.72 -12.26 6.31
C ALA A 333 2.84 -13.28 7.04
N THR A 334 3.42 -13.93 8.04
CA THR A 334 2.73 -14.78 9.02
C THR A 334 2.89 -14.24 10.41
N SER A 335 2.02 -14.71 11.32
CA SER A 335 2.14 -14.34 12.74
C SER A 335 3.54 -14.70 13.28
N GLY A 336 4.20 -13.74 13.92
CA GLY A 336 5.58 -13.89 14.40
C GLY A 336 6.66 -13.22 13.55
N SER A 337 6.34 -12.82 12.31
CA SER A 337 7.31 -12.21 11.38
C SER A 337 7.71 -10.79 11.77
N THR A 338 8.92 -10.41 11.36
CA THR A 338 9.45 -9.05 11.53
C THR A 338 9.63 -8.43 10.15
N ILE A 339 9.08 -7.24 9.93
CA ILE A 339 9.27 -6.43 8.73
C ILE A 339 10.12 -5.23 9.12
N ILE A 340 11.31 -5.14 8.53
CA ILE A 340 12.23 -4.03 8.69
C ILE A 340 12.06 -3.08 7.49
N LEU A 341 11.79 -1.82 7.77
CA LEU A 341 11.68 -0.77 6.77
C LEU A 341 13.01 -0.02 6.70
N VAL A 342 13.67 -0.06 5.55
CA VAL A 342 14.85 0.79 5.32
C VAL A 342 14.39 2.26 5.25
N GLU A 343 15.24 3.17 5.73
CA GLU A 343 14.95 4.60 5.74
C GLU A 343 14.49 5.10 4.38
N GLY A 344 13.29 5.69 4.34
CA GLY A 344 12.64 6.09 3.11
C GLY A 344 11.22 6.59 3.35
N VAL A 345 10.50 6.82 2.24
CA VAL A 345 9.09 7.19 2.24
C VAL A 345 8.30 6.07 1.57
N TYR A 346 7.29 5.56 2.25
CA TYR A 346 6.42 4.49 1.75
C TYR A 346 4.98 4.98 1.72
N VAL A 347 4.36 5.05 0.55
CA VAL A 347 2.95 5.41 0.36
C VAL A 347 2.11 4.13 0.28
N ILE A 348 1.47 3.77 1.39
CA ILE A 348 0.67 2.54 1.49
C ILE A 348 -0.28 2.58 2.69
N ASP A 349 -1.50 2.08 2.52
CA ASP A 349 -2.41 1.82 3.63
C ASP A 349 -2.11 0.49 4.31
N PHE A 350 -2.08 0.50 5.63
CA PHE A 350 -1.67 -0.65 6.44
C PHE A 350 -2.88 -1.31 7.06
N HIS A 351 -3.35 -2.40 6.48
CA HIS A 351 -4.37 -3.25 7.11
C HIS A 351 -3.85 -4.67 7.18
N PHE A 352 -3.69 -5.20 8.39
CA PHE A 352 -3.39 -6.63 8.56
C PHE A 352 -4.02 -7.19 9.82
N LYS A 353 -4.28 -8.49 9.77
CA LYS A 353 -4.88 -9.28 10.85
C LYS A 353 -3.96 -10.44 11.23
N LEU A 354 -2.94 -10.15 12.03
CA LEU A 354 -1.89 -11.10 12.41
C LEU A 354 -1.46 -10.86 13.86
N ASN A 355 -0.98 -11.91 14.53
CA ASN A 355 -0.44 -11.81 15.88
C ASN A 355 1.09 -11.79 15.86
N ASN A 356 1.72 -11.20 16.87
CA ASN A 356 3.17 -11.20 17.06
C ASN A 356 3.94 -10.67 15.83
N ILE A 357 3.39 -9.68 15.12
CA ILE A 357 4.07 -9.01 14.01
C ILE A 357 4.88 -7.84 14.55
N LYS A 358 6.10 -7.67 14.03
CA LYS A 358 6.92 -6.50 14.31
C LYS A 358 7.15 -5.70 13.04
N ILE A 359 6.88 -4.40 13.06
CA ILE A 359 7.21 -3.47 11.99
C ILE A 359 8.14 -2.40 12.56
N VAL A 360 9.35 -2.33 12.02
CA VAL A 360 10.46 -1.56 12.58
C VAL A 360 11.08 -0.66 11.51
N GLY A 361 11.13 0.65 11.75
CA GLY A 361 11.95 1.55 10.93
C GLY A 361 13.42 1.42 11.29
N ALA A 362 14.29 1.09 10.34
CA ALA A 362 15.73 0.90 10.55
C ALA A 362 16.59 2.13 10.20
N GLY A 363 15.96 3.29 9.99
CA GLY A 363 16.67 4.52 9.64
C GLY A 363 17.41 5.16 10.81
N LYS A 364 18.39 6.02 10.48
CA LYS A 364 18.99 6.95 11.47
C LYS A 364 17.95 7.98 11.92
N THR A 365 17.04 8.33 11.01
CA THR A 365 15.78 9.02 11.33
C THR A 365 14.61 8.04 11.22
N LYS A 366 13.46 8.41 11.80
CA LYS A 366 12.24 7.58 11.72
C LYS A 366 11.84 7.37 10.27
N THR A 367 11.52 6.13 9.91
CA THR A 367 11.08 5.80 8.54
C THR A 367 9.69 6.37 8.29
N LYS A 368 9.47 7.02 7.14
CA LYS A 368 8.22 7.73 6.87
C LYS A 368 7.21 6.82 6.17
N LEU A 369 6.07 6.60 6.82
CA LEU A 369 4.89 6.00 6.25
C LEU A 369 3.89 7.11 5.89
N ARG A 370 3.48 7.15 4.63
CA ARG A 370 2.37 7.97 4.16
C ARG A 370 1.15 7.09 3.97
N SER A 371 0.17 7.25 4.84
CA SER A 371 -1.03 6.41 4.89
C SER A 371 -2.23 7.24 5.36
N ASN A 372 -3.43 6.87 4.91
CA ASN A 372 -4.67 7.43 5.44
C ASN A 372 -5.25 6.59 6.57
N ASP A 373 -4.90 5.30 6.64
CA ASP A 373 -5.44 4.35 7.62
C ASP A 373 -4.41 3.26 7.98
N VAL A 374 -4.06 3.20 9.26
CA VAL A 374 -3.16 2.19 9.83
C VAL A 374 -3.96 1.37 10.84
N ARG A 375 -4.31 0.13 10.47
CA ARG A 375 -5.06 -0.81 11.29
C ARG A 375 -4.24 -2.06 11.56
N VAL A 376 -3.91 -2.24 12.84
CA VAL A 376 -3.26 -3.42 13.38
C VAL A 376 -4.31 -4.20 14.15
N ILE A 377 -4.71 -5.36 13.62
CA ILE A 377 -5.67 -6.24 14.27
C ILE A 377 -4.96 -7.53 14.68
N GLY A 378 -4.84 -7.77 15.99
CA GLY A 378 -4.16 -8.93 16.53
C GLY A 378 -3.52 -8.64 17.88
N ASN A 379 -2.79 -9.63 18.39
CA ASN A 379 -2.14 -9.56 19.70
C ASN A 379 -0.62 -9.55 19.59
N ASP A 380 0.06 -9.00 20.59
CA ASP A 380 1.52 -9.01 20.73
C ASP A 380 2.27 -8.34 19.56
N CYS A 381 1.63 -7.41 18.84
CA CYS A 381 2.26 -6.70 17.72
C CYS A 381 3.11 -5.50 18.19
N VAL A 382 4.18 -5.18 17.47
CA VAL A 382 5.07 -4.05 17.78
C VAL A 382 5.28 -3.18 16.55
N PHE A 383 5.09 -1.87 16.74
CA PHE A 383 5.32 -0.83 15.75
C PHE A 383 6.30 0.16 16.33
N CYS A 384 7.49 0.30 15.71
CA CYS A 384 8.48 1.23 16.23
C CYS A 384 9.32 1.95 15.18
N ASP A 385 9.83 3.11 15.60
CA ASP A 385 10.82 3.93 14.87
C ASP A 385 10.32 4.46 13.52
N ILE A 386 9.05 4.89 13.50
CA ILE A 386 8.32 5.27 12.28
C ILE A 386 7.66 6.65 12.47
N THR A 387 7.60 7.42 11.40
CA THR A 387 6.75 8.62 11.31
C THR A 387 5.60 8.30 10.38
N ILE A 388 4.37 8.47 10.85
CA ILE A 388 3.16 8.29 10.08
C ILE A 388 2.62 9.70 9.72
N SER A 389 2.37 9.92 8.43
CA SER A 389 1.93 11.21 7.89
C SER A 389 0.87 10.98 6.80
N GLU A 390 0.07 12.00 6.51
CA GLU A 390 -1.08 11.87 5.60
C GLU A 390 -0.75 11.87 4.10
N PHE A 391 -1.74 11.36 3.36
CA PHE A 391 -2.02 11.72 1.98
C PHE A 391 -3.31 12.58 1.86
N GLY A 392 -4.26 12.49 2.80
CA GLY A 392 -5.55 13.20 2.86
C GLY A 392 -5.72 14.16 4.05
N ASP A 393 -6.94 14.27 4.64
CA ASP A 393 -7.27 15.28 5.69
C ASP A 393 -7.17 14.77 7.16
N THR A 394 -7.27 13.46 7.39
CA THR A 394 -7.17 12.85 8.75
C THR A 394 -6.57 11.46 8.65
N ILE A 395 -5.74 11.08 9.64
CA ILE A 395 -5.19 9.73 9.77
C ILE A 395 -5.73 9.01 11.01
N ARG A 396 -6.03 7.72 10.87
CA ARG A 396 -6.38 6.87 12.01
C ARG A 396 -5.32 5.80 12.21
N VAL A 397 -4.80 5.68 13.43
CA VAL A 397 -3.97 4.56 13.86
C VAL A 397 -4.78 3.72 14.84
N LEU A 398 -5.29 2.59 14.40
CA LEU A 398 -6.05 1.64 15.21
C LEU A 398 -5.15 0.47 15.62
N LEU A 399 -4.99 0.29 16.93
CA LEU A 399 -4.47 -0.94 17.52
C LEU A 399 -5.66 -1.69 18.14
N ASP A 400 -6.09 -2.79 17.52
CA ASP A 400 -7.21 -3.62 17.97
C ASP A 400 -6.71 -5.01 18.38
N GLY A 401 -6.85 -5.34 19.65
CA GLY A 401 -6.36 -6.56 20.28
C GLY A 401 -5.57 -6.25 21.55
N CYS A 402 -4.80 -7.24 22.03
CA CYS A 402 -4.11 -7.15 23.32
C CYS A 402 -2.59 -7.16 23.18
N LYS A 403 -1.90 -6.51 24.13
CA LYS A 403 -0.42 -6.49 24.22
C LYS A 403 0.28 -5.90 22.99
N ASN A 404 -0.40 -5.05 22.24
CA ASN A 404 0.22 -4.33 21.13
C ASN A 404 1.01 -3.13 21.64
N THR A 405 2.11 -2.80 20.97
CA THR A 405 3.00 -1.70 21.35
C THR A 405 3.25 -0.76 20.19
N LEU A 406 2.99 0.52 20.39
CA LEU A 406 3.46 1.62 19.55
C LEU A 406 4.60 2.33 20.28
N LYS A 407 5.81 2.33 19.72
CA LYS A 407 7.00 2.86 20.40
C LYS A 407 7.82 3.78 19.51
N ASN A 408 8.18 4.96 19.99
CA ASN A 408 8.98 5.92 19.23
C ASN A 408 8.36 6.26 17.87
N VAL A 409 7.06 6.56 17.86
CA VAL A 409 6.29 6.87 16.64
C VAL A 409 5.85 8.32 16.63
N ASP A 410 5.99 9.00 15.49
CA ASP A 410 5.41 10.34 15.30
C ASP A 410 4.20 10.24 14.39
N VAL A 411 3.09 10.88 14.74
CA VAL A 411 1.85 10.94 13.95
C VAL A 411 1.57 12.40 13.61
N ASN A 412 1.84 12.78 12.36
CA ASN A 412 1.79 14.17 11.88
C ASN A 412 0.66 14.29 10.85
N ALA A 413 -0.59 14.63 11.25
CA ALA A 413 -1.75 14.91 10.36
C ALA A 413 -3.15 14.80 11.05
N GLY A 414 -3.41 15.48 12.17
CA GLY A 414 -4.73 15.41 12.80
C GLY A 414 -5.08 14.01 13.32
N GLY A 415 -4.05 13.22 13.62
CA GLY A 415 -4.14 11.78 13.74
C GLY A 415 -4.76 11.31 15.04
N LEU A 416 -5.76 10.44 14.94
CA LEU A 416 -6.37 9.76 16.07
C LEU A 416 -5.72 8.39 16.27
N ILE A 417 -5.08 8.19 17.43
CA ILE A 417 -4.66 6.88 17.90
C ILE A 417 -5.82 6.25 18.67
N VAL A 418 -6.34 5.13 18.20
CA VAL A 418 -7.37 4.34 18.90
C VAL A 418 -6.74 3.06 19.43
N LEU A 419 -6.71 2.92 20.75
CA LEU A 419 -6.40 1.66 21.42
C LEU A 419 -7.72 0.95 21.72
N GLN A 420 -7.90 -0.22 21.14
CA GLN A 420 -9.04 -1.09 21.39
C GLN A 420 -8.53 -2.43 21.89
N GLY A 421 -8.91 -2.81 23.11
CA GLY A 421 -8.43 -4.00 23.79
C GLY A 421 -7.50 -3.68 24.96
N ASP A 422 -6.84 -4.72 25.46
CA ASP A 422 -6.22 -4.70 26.78
C ASP A 422 -4.69 -4.79 26.72
N ASP A 423 -4.04 -4.29 27.78
CA ASP A 423 -2.60 -4.46 27.98
C ASP A 423 -1.75 -3.84 26.84
N ASN A 424 -2.29 -2.91 26.05
CA ASN A 424 -1.57 -2.22 24.98
C ASN A 424 -0.70 -1.08 25.52
N ARG A 425 0.31 -0.70 24.73
CA ARG A 425 1.32 0.29 25.11
C ARG A 425 1.51 1.33 24.02
N VAL A 426 1.53 2.60 24.41
CA VAL A 426 1.92 3.74 23.58
C VAL A 426 3.07 4.44 24.30
N GLU A 427 4.28 4.36 23.75
CA GLU A 427 5.51 4.79 24.41
C GLU A 427 6.29 5.77 23.51
N ASN A 428 6.64 6.95 24.02
CA ASN A 428 7.45 7.96 23.32
C ASN A 428 6.85 8.37 21.96
N VAL A 429 5.60 8.83 21.98
CA VAL A 429 4.85 9.18 20.76
C VAL A 429 4.63 10.68 20.67
N THR A 430 4.86 11.26 19.49
CA THR A 430 4.47 12.64 19.18
C THR A 430 3.21 12.64 18.32
N ILE A 431 2.20 13.42 18.69
CA ILE A 431 0.99 13.62 17.90
C ILE A 431 0.85 15.09 17.59
N SER A 432 0.77 15.43 16.29
CA SER A 432 0.69 16.81 15.81
C SER A 432 -0.51 17.07 14.89
N TRP A 433 -1.05 18.30 14.93
CA TRP A 433 -2.10 18.87 14.04
C TRP A 433 -3.56 18.52 14.42
N PRO A 434 -4.58 19.27 13.96
CA PRO A 434 -5.84 19.43 14.71
C PRO A 434 -6.77 18.23 14.55
N GLY A 435 -6.61 17.25 15.44
CA GLY A 435 -7.50 16.10 15.62
C GLY A 435 -7.78 15.80 17.09
N GLN A 436 -8.13 14.55 17.39
CA GLN A 436 -8.15 13.96 18.74
C GLN A 436 -6.85 13.17 18.94
N GLY A 437 -6.19 13.25 20.09
CA GLY A 437 -4.88 12.61 20.29
C GLY A 437 -4.96 11.09 20.45
N VAL A 438 -5.24 10.61 21.66
CA VAL A 438 -5.35 9.17 21.97
C VAL A 438 -6.72 8.84 22.55
N LEU A 439 -7.41 7.87 21.96
CA LEU A 439 -8.65 7.28 22.48
C LEU A 439 -8.37 5.87 23.00
N VAL A 440 -8.68 5.61 24.26
CA VAL A 440 -8.44 4.34 24.94
C VAL A 440 -9.76 3.64 25.24
N LYS A 441 -9.93 2.44 24.69
CA LYS A 441 -11.08 1.55 24.91
C LYS A 441 -10.57 0.17 25.35
N GLY A 442 -10.54 -0.07 26.65
CA GLY A 442 -10.09 -1.33 27.23
C GLY A 442 -9.35 -1.14 28.54
N CYS A 443 -8.71 -2.21 29.00
CA CYS A 443 -8.15 -2.27 30.34
C CYS A 443 -6.63 -2.41 30.36
N ARG A 444 -6.00 -1.91 31.43
CA ARG A 444 -4.54 -2.10 31.68
C ARG A 444 -3.64 -1.56 30.56
N ASN A 445 -4.12 -0.61 29.75
CA ASN A 445 -3.30 0.03 28.74
C ASN A 445 -2.36 1.06 29.38
N VAL A 446 -1.19 1.24 28.79
CA VAL A 446 -0.16 2.18 29.24
C VAL A 446 0.11 3.21 28.14
N ILE A 447 0.00 4.48 28.49
CA ILE A 447 0.29 5.61 27.62
C ILE A 447 1.37 6.43 28.30
N ASP A 448 2.60 6.37 27.81
CA ASP A 448 3.78 6.94 28.45
C ASP A 448 4.62 7.76 27.48
N GLY A 449 5.02 8.97 27.89
CA GLY A 449 5.92 9.81 27.11
C GLY A 449 5.25 10.34 25.84
N VAL A 450 3.99 10.81 25.94
CA VAL A 450 3.25 11.34 24.79
C VAL A 450 3.40 12.85 24.71
N LYS A 451 3.88 13.35 23.57
CA LYS A 451 3.89 14.78 23.24
C LYS A 451 2.70 15.11 22.33
N LEU A 452 1.89 16.07 22.76
CA LEU A 452 0.71 16.57 22.06
C LEU A 452 0.97 17.98 21.55
N ASP A 453 0.90 18.19 20.24
CA ASP A 453 1.17 19.49 19.60
C ASP A 453 0.00 19.88 18.67
N ILE A 454 -0.67 21.00 18.94
CA ILE A 454 -1.79 21.53 18.13
C ILE A 454 -2.92 20.50 17.95
N VAL A 455 -3.54 20.06 19.06
CA VAL A 455 -4.66 19.09 19.05
C VAL A 455 -5.99 19.84 19.26
N GLY A 456 -6.93 19.71 18.32
CA GLY A 456 -8.21 20.43 18.32
C GLY A 456 -9.29 19.84 19.22
N GLN A 457 -9.12 18.62 19.72
CA GLN A 457 -10.03 17.97 20.67
C GLN A 457 -9.31 17.53 21.94
N TRP A 458 -9.82 16.50 22.63
CA TRP A 458 -9.16 15.88 23.78
C TRP A 458 -7.81 15.29 23.37
N GLY A 459 -6.76 15.73 24.07
CA GLY A 459 -5.42 15.16 23.95
C GLY A 459 -5.41 13.67 24.23
N ILE A 460 -6.04 13.25 25.34
CA ILE A 460 -6.26 11.84 25.66
C ILE A 460 -7.68 11.66 26.20
N HIS A 461 -8.36 10.62 25.73
CA HIS A 461 -9.68 10.22 26.19
C HIS A 461 -9.69 8.74 26.57
N ILE A 462 -9.85 8.46 27.86
CA ILE A 462 -10.12 7.12 28.37
C ILE A 462 -11.65 6.94 28.36
N GLY A 463 -12.14 6.10 27.46
CA GLY A 463 -13.57 5.92 27.22
C GLY A 463 -14.30 5.13 28.31
N PRO A 464 -15.64 5.06 28.26
CA PRO A 464 -16.45 4.30 29.21
C PRO A 464 -16.13 2.81 29.19
N GLY A 465 -16.19 2.17 30.36
CA GLY A 465 -15.89 0.74 30.52
C GLY A 465 -14.39 0.41 30.55
N SER A 466 -13.51 1.38 30.29
CA SER A 466 -12.07 1.23 30.42
C SER A 466 -11.62 1.24 31.89
N ASP A 467 -10.68 0.39 32.25
CA ASP A 467 -10.31 0.14 33.64
C ASP A 467 -8.80 -0.07 33.84
N HIS A 468 -8.24 0.38 34.97
CA HIS A 468 -6.82 0.17 35.32
C HIS A 468 -5.81 0.69 34.28
N ASN A 469 -6.14 1.71 33.47
CA ASN A 469 -5.19 2.28 32.51
C ASN A 469 -4.26 3.29 33.19
N VAL A 470 -3.04 3.41 32.67
CA VAL A 470 -2.03 4.34 33.16
C VAL A 470 -1.67 5.34 32.07
N VAL A 471 -1.75 6.62 32.39
CA VAL A 471 -1.29 7.73 31.56
C VAL A 471 -0.17 8.45 32.30
N SER A 472 1.02 8.49 31.73
CA SER A 472 2.20 9.11 32.34
C SER A 472 3.00 9.96 31.37
N ASN A 473 3.69 10.97 31.89
CA ASN A 473 4.65 11.78 31.12
C ASN A 473 4.04 12.36 29.84
N VAL A 474 2.86 12.97 29.96
CA VAL A 474 2.19 13.64 28.84
C VAL A 474 2.54 15.12 28.84
N TYR A 475 2.94 15.65 27.68
CA TYR A 475 3.37 17.04 27.51
C TYR A 475 2.65 17.70 26.34
N GLY A 476 2.24 18.96 26.49
CA GLY A 476 1.78 19.79 25.38
C GLY A 476 1.28 21.16 25.83
N ASP A 477 1.46 22.17 24.99
CA ASP A 477 1.20 23.60 25.29
C ASP A 477 0.13 24.25 24.38
N THR A 478 -0.28 23.58 23.30
CA THR A 478 -1.06 24.19 22.20
C THR A 478 -2.42 23.53 21.88
N TYR A 479 -2.92 22.61 22.71
CA TYR A 479 -4.17 21.89 22.43
C TYR A 479 -5.42 22.48 23.10
N GLU A 480 -6.61 22.18 22.55
CA GLU A 480 -7.89 22.76 22.97
C GLU A 480 -8.46 22.12 24.26
N CYS A 481 -8.35 20.78 24.40
CA CYS A 481 -8.84 20.02 25.56
C CYS A 481 -7.77 19.07 26.11
N GLY A 482 -7.69 18.91 27.44
CA GLY A 482 -6.66 18.09 28.09
C GLY A 482 -6.97 16.60 28.12
N ILE A 483 -7.08 16.03 29.31
CA ILE A 483 -7.32 14.60 29.47
C ILE A 483 -8.73 14.38 30.00
N ARG A 484 -9.50 13.51 29.33
CA ARG A 484 -10.81 13.06 29.78
C ARG A 484 -10.77 11.60 30.21
N VAL A 485 -11.39 11.29 31.35
CA VAL A 485 -11.48 9.93 31.89
C VAL A 485 -12.92 9.61 32.26
N ASP A 486 -13.55 8.71 31.50
CA ASP A 486 -14.89 8.19 31.76
C ASP A 486 -14.86 6.80 32.46
N GLY A 487 -13.67 6.20 32.60
CA GLY A 487 -13.43 4.86 33.14
C GLY A 487 -13.12 4.82 34.65
N SER A 488 -12.79 3.64 35.17
CA SER A 488 -12.46 3.42 36.60
C SER A 488 -11.00 2.99 36.84
N HIS A 489 -10.52 3.17 38.07
CA HIS A 489 -9.17 2.75 38.51
C HIS A 489 -8.02 3.26 37.63
N ASN A 490 -8.22 4.35 36.88
CA ASN A 490 -7.18 4.88 35.99
C ASN A 490 -6.26 5.81 36.76
N VAL A 491 -4.98 5.83 36.36
CA VAL A 491 -3.95 6.65 36.98
C VAL A 491 -3.37 7.60 35.94
N LEU A 492 -3.45 8.90 36.22
CA LEU A 492 -2.73 9.95 35.48
C LEU A 492 -1.59 10.43 36.37
N ARG A 493 -0.35 10.39 35.89
CA ARG A 493 0.81 10.84 36.67
C ARG A 493 1.82 11.65 35.88
N SER A 494 2.43 12.65 36.52
CA SER A 494 3.58 13.39 35.95
C SER A 494 3.27 14.05 34.60
N CYS A 495 2.06 14.58 34.42
CA CYS A 495 1.62 15.21 33.18
C CYS A 495 1.75 16.74 33.26
N ASN A 496 2.29 17.37 32.22
CA ASN A 496 2.35 18.82 32.09
C ASN A 496 1.46 19.27 30.91
N LEU A 497 0.34 19.89 31.24
CA LEU A 497 -0.80 20.04 30.38
C LEU A 497 -1.16 21.52 30.13
N ALA A 498 -1.36 21.91 28.87
CA ALA A 498 -1.90 23.23 28.51
C ALA A 498 -3.31 23.48 29.07
N LYS A 499 -4.12 22.41 29.13
CA LYS A 499 -5.54 22.44 29.53
C LYS A 499 -5.81 21.42 30.63
N GLY A 500 -7.01 21.52 31.19
CA GLY A 500 -7.40 20.77 32.37
C GLY A 500 -7.65 19.26 32.20
N VAL A 501 -7.88 18.61 33.34
CA VAL A 501 -8.29 17.20 33.44
C VAL A 501 -9.78 17.13 33.78
N LEU A 502 -10.51 16.26 33.10
CA LEU A 502 -11.93 15.99 33.34
C LEU A 502 -12.12 14.53 33.72
N LEU A 503 -12.57 14.28 34.95
CA LEU A 503 -12.99 12.97 35.44
C LEU A 503 -14.52 12.93 35.41
N GLU A 504 -15.11 12.03 34.61
CA GLU A 504 -16.54 11.98 34.31
C GLU A 504 -17.32 10.87 35.03
N GLY A 505 -18.63 11.11 35.24
CA GLY A 505 -19.41 10.56 36.35
C GLY A 505 -19.74 9.07 36.37
N SER A 506 -19.43 8.29 35.34
CA SER A 506 -19.52 6.82 35.40
C SER A 506 -18.30 6.13 36.00
N GLY A 507 -17.16 6.84 36.08
CA GLY A 507 -15.92 6.32 36.62
C GLY A 507 -15.84 6.36 38.15
N THR A 508 -15.00 5.50 38.74
CA THR A 508 -14.64 5.57 40.16
C THR A 508 -13.18 5.23 40.40
N LEU A 509 -12.63 5.64 41.53
CA LEU A 509 -11.28 5.26 41.97
C LEU A 509 -10.16 5.73 41.03
N ASN A 510 -10.38 6.83 40.31
CA ASN A 510 -9.34 7.43 39.46
C ASN A 510 -8.37 8.28 40.30
N VAL A 511 -7.09 8.24 39.93
CA VAL A 511 -6.01 8.95 40.61
C VAL A 511 -5.34 9.92 39.64
N VAL A 512 -5.19 11.17 40.05
CA VAL A 512 -4.43 12.21 39.35
C VAL A 512 -3.27 12.63 40.26
N GLU A 513 -2.04 12.38 39.84
CA GLU A 513 -0.83 12.58 40.63
C GLU A 513 0.17 13.47 39.87
N ASP A 514 0.76 14.46 40.55
CA ASP A 514 1.84 15.28 39.97
C ASP A 514 1.51 15.90 38.61
N VAL A 515 0.27 16.37 38.45
CA VAL A 515 -0.19 17.03 37.21
C VAL A 515 -0.03 18.54 37.32
N SER A 516 0.33 19.20 36.21
CA SER A 516 0.40 20.66 36.10
C SER A 516 -0.51 21.17 34.98
N CYS A 517 -1.47 22.05 35.29
CA CYS A 517 -2.38 22.69 34.32
C CYS A 517 -2.72 24.16 34.71
N ILE A 518 -1.69 24.99 34.82
CA ILE A 518 -1.77 26.34 35.42
C ILE A 518 -2.42 27.42 34.53
N ASN A 519 -2.45 27.26 33.20
CA ASN A 519 -2.84 28.33 32.27
C ASN A 519 -4.35 28.40 31.94
N TYR A 520 -5.18 27.48 32.45
CA TYR A 520 -6.58 27.31 32.00
C TYR A 520 -7.66 28.01 32.85
N GLY A 521 -7.28 28.77 33.88
CA GLY A 521 -8.23 29.33 34.87
C GLY A 521 -8.75 30.76 34.64
N ILE A 522 -8.28 31.48 33.62
CA ILE A 522 -8.62 32.90 33.42
C ILE A 522 -9.61 33.03 32.24
N GLY A 523 -10.92 33.02 32.53
CA GLY A 523 -11.94 33.47 31.57
C GLY A 523 -12.71 32.42 30.76
N GLY A 524 -12.79 31.13 31.17
CA GLY A 524 -13.71 30.21 30.48
C GLY A 524 -13.81 28.73 30.89
N GLY A 525 -12.99 28.18 31.78
CA GLY A 525 -13.06 26.75 32.15
C GLY A 525 -12.43 26.38 33.50
N TRP A 526 -12.52 25.11 33.88
CA TRP A 526 -11.97 24.54 35.12
C TRP A 526 -10.68 23.76 34.86
N GLY A 527 -9.63 24.00 35.63
CA GLY A 527 -8.36 23.27 35.53
C GLY A 527 -8.51 21.77 35.84
N ILE A 528 -9.30 21.42 36.84
CA ILE A 528 -9.65 20.04 37.17
C ILE A 528 -11.14 19.97 37.44
N VAL A 529 -11.83 19.03 36.82
CA VAL A 529 -13.25 18.75 37.04
C VAL A 529 -13.40 17.32 37.52
N ILE A 530 -14.07 17.13 38.65
CA ILE A 530 -14.28 15.83 39.29
C ILE A 530 -15.78 15.56 39.41
N ASN A 531 -16.32 14.86 38.41
CA ASN A 531 -17.69 14.33 38.40
C ASN A 531 -17.75 12.83 38.79
N ALA A 532 -16.61 12.17 38.90
CA ALA A 532 -16.45 10.76 39.28
C ALA A 532 -16.25 10.57 40.80
N THR A 533 -16.83 9.53 41.38
CA THR A 533 -16.76 9.27 42.83
C THR A 533 -15.46 8.56 43.25
N ASN A 534 -15.06 8.69 44.52
CA ASN A 534 -13.87 8.04 45.08
C ASN A 534 -12.56 8.41 44.37
N CYS A 535 -12.44 9.64 43.84
CA CYS A 535 -11.25 10.06 43.11
C CYS A 535 -10.22 10.73 44.03
N THR A 536 -8.95 10.58 43.70
CA THR A 536 -7.83 11.24 44.41
C THR A 536 -7.09 12.16 43.46
N VAL A 537 -6.84 13.40 43.89
CA VAL A 537 -5.97 14.36 43.20
C VAL A 537 -4.86 14.76 44.16
N GLN A 538 -3.60 14.46 43.80
CA GLN A 538 -2.44 14.71 44.64
C GLN A 538 -1.27 15.37 43.91
N GLY A 539 -0.48 16.16 44.65
CA GLY A 539 0.77 16.76 44.14
C GLY A 539 0.58 17.69 42.94
N THR A 540 -0.64 18.21 42.75
CA THR A 540 -1.09 18.80 41.49
C THR A 540 -1.12 20.32 41.55
N LYS A 541 -0.66 20.98 40.48
CA LYS A 541 -0.71 22.44 40.30
C LYS A 541 -1.71 22.80 39.23
N CYS A 542 -2.73 23.59 39.54
CA CYS A 542 -3.79 23.90 38.57
C CYS A 542 -4.36 25.31 38.73
N GLY A 543 -5.01 25.82 37.68
CA GLY A 543 -5.70 27.11 37.76
C GLY A 543 -6.91 27.08 38.69
N SER A 544 -7.74 26.05 38.61
CA SER A 544 -8.98 25.92 39.38
C SER A 544 -9.42 24.45 39.49
N VAL A 545 -10.19 24.13 40.54
CA VAL A 545 -10.72 22.78 40.79
C VAL A 545 -12.22 22.85 41.06
N PHE A 546 -13.00 22.03 40.37
CA PHE A 546 -14.43 21.84 40.62
C PHE A 546 -14.71 20.40 41.06
N VAL A 547 -15.24 20.27 42.27
CA VAL A 547 -15.61 18.98 42.86
C VAL A 547 -17.12 18.85 42.87
N ASN A 548 -17.63 17.85 42.17
CA ASN A 548 -19.06 17.57 42.00
C ASN A 548 -19.40 16.10 42.32
N ALA A 549 -18.52 15.38 43.01
CA ALA A 549 -18.67 13.96 43.28
C ALA A 549 -18.14 13.53 44.66
N ASN A 550 -18.82 12.53 45.23
CA ASN A 550 -18.58 12.08 46.60
C ASN A 550 -17.22 11.40 46.77
N ASN A 551 -16.73 11.41 48.01
CA ASN A 551 -15.50 10.73 48.43
C ASN A 551 -14.26 11.18 47.65
N THR A 552 -14.19 12.47 47.32
CA THR A 552 -13.03 13.04 46.62
C THR A 552 -11.95 13.45 47.62
N GLU A 553 -10.71 13.05 47.38
CA GLU A 553 -9.55 13.50 48.14
C GLU A 553 -8.69 14.45 47.30
N LEU A 554 -8.50 15.67 47.80
CA LEU A 554 -7.52 16.64 47.30
C LEU A 554 -6.38 16.71 48.31
N ASN A 555 -5.16 16.32 47.91
CA ASN A 555 -4.00 16.31 48.80
C ASN A 555 -2.81 17.05 48.16
N ASN A 556 -2.23 18.05 48.83
CA ASN A 556 -1.09 18.80 48.30
C ASN A 556 -1.38 19.43 46.93
N VAL A 557 -2.56 20.06 46.80
CA VAL A 557 -2.99 20.74 45.57
C VAL A 557 -2.71 22.24 45.67
N GLU A 558 -1.96 22.78 44.71
CA GLU A 558 -1.71 24.21 44.54
C GLU A 558 -2.67 24.79 43.49
N CYS A 559 -3.61 25.62 43.93
CA CYS A 559 -4.69 26.14 43.10
C CYS A 559 -4.60 27.67 42.91
N GLY A 560 -4.36 28.11 41.67
CA GLY A 560 -4.11 29.51 41.33
C GLY A 560 -5.30 30.47 41.46
N ALA A 561 -6.54 29.98 41.37
CA ALA A 561 -7.75 30.81 41.39
C ALA A 561 -8.83 30.34 42.38
N LEU A 562 -9.41 29.16 42.16
CA LEU A 562 -10.60 28.72 42.90
C LEU A 562 -10.68 27.20 43.01
N ILE A 563 -10.85 26.71 44.25
CA ILE A 563 -11.40 25.38 44.52
C ILE A 563 -12.87 25.56 44.90
N ARG A 564 -13.78 24.88 44.20
CA ARG A 564 -15.21 24.87 44.50
C ARG A 564 -15.70 23.46 44.74
N ILE A 565 -16.33 23.24 45.89
CA ILE A 565 -17.02 22.00 46.26
C ILE A 565 -18.52 22.25 46.13
N ASN A 566 -19.18 21.52 45.23
CA ASN A 566 -20.59 21.72 44.91
C ASN A 566 -21.54 21.25 46.02
N LYS A 567 -22.79 21.70 45.97
CA LYS A 567 -23.84 21.32 46.92
C LYS A 567 -24.21 19.84 46.79
N GLY A 568 -24.41 19.17 47.93
CA GLY A 568 -24.84 17.77 48.00
C GLY A 568 -23.71 16.76 47.84
N VAL A 569 -22.44 17.20 47.81
CA VAL A 569 -21.27 16.33 47.67
C VAL A 569 -20.71 15.94 49.03
N GLU A 570 -20.66 14.66 49.35
CA GLU A 570 -20.23 14.17 50.67
C GLU A 570 -18.83 13.54 50.66
N GLY A 571 -18.17 13.50 51.82
CA GLY A 571 -16.92 12.76 52.00
C GLY A 571 -15.71 13.42 51.32
N VAL A 572 -15.75 14.72 51.04
CA VAL A 572 -14.63 15.43 50.42
C VAL A 572 -13.55 15.72 51.45
N LYS A 573 -12.30 15.41 51.14
CA LYS A 573 -11.13 15.76 51.95
C LYS A 573 -10.27 16.75 51.19
N VAL A 574 -9.89 17.85 51.85
CA VAL A 574 -8.99 18.88 51.33
C VAL A 574 -7.81 18.98 52.30
N LEU A 575 -6.68 18.42 51.91
CA LEU A 575 -5.50 18.19 52.76
C LEU A 575 -4.28 18.89 52.16
N ASN A 576 -3.54 19.65 52.96
CA ASN A 576 -2.29 20.30 52.54
C ASN A 576 -2.43 21.20 51.28
N CYS A 577 -3.63 21.71 50.98
CA CYS A 577 -3.88 22.49 49.77
C CYS A 577 -3.56 23.97 50.00
N VAL A 578 -3.08 24.64 48.94
CA VAL A 578 -2.79 26.08 48.94
C VAL A 578 -3.50 26.74 47.76
N GLY A 579 -4.08 27.92 47.94
CA GLY A 579 -4.65 28.67 46.82
C GLY A 579 -5.31 30.00 47.18
N LYS A 580 -5.87 30.69 46.18
CA LYS A 580 -6.52 31.99 46.41
C LYS A 580 -7.87 31.86 47.11
N LYS A 581 -8.78 31.04 46.56
CA LYS A 581 -10.15 30.94 47.09
C LYS A 581 -10.63 29.50 47.22
N LEU A 582 -11.25 29.20 48.36
CA LEU A 582 -12.01 27.96 48.60
C LEU A 582 -13.49 28.29 48.80
N VAL A 583 -14.37 27.68 48.01
CA VAL A 583 -15.83 27.81 48.12
C VAL A 583 -16.42 26.45 48.44
N ILE A 584 -17.14 26.34 49.54
CA ILE A 584 -17.75 25.10 50.01
C ILE A 584 -19.26 25.28 50.05
N SER A 585 -19.98 24.46 49.30
CA SER A 585 -21.45 24.44 49.32
C SER A 585 -22.03 23.14 49.86
N SER A 586 -21.21 22.30 50.50
CA SER A 586 -21.59 21.00 51.06
C SER A 586 -21.38 20.92 52.57
N GLN A 587 -22.13 20.04 53.23
CA GLN A 587 -22.20 19.90 54.69
C GLN A 587 -21.08 19.03 55.29
N ILE A 588 -20.47 18.13 54.50
CA ILE A 588 -19.50 17.13 55.00
C ILE A 588 -18.19 17.24 54.22
N VAL A 589 -17.32 18.17 54.64
CA VAL A 589 -15.98 18.38 54.06
C VAL A 589 -14.94 18.40 55.18
N GLN A 590 -13.91 17.56 55.07
CA GLN A 590 -12.75 17.56 55.95
C GLN A 590 -11.66 18.48 55.38
N ILE A 591 -11.17 19.42 56.18
CA ILE A 591 -10.09 20.34 55.78
C ILE A 591 -8.96 20.24 56.81
N ALA A 592 -7.73 19.98 56.36
CA ALA A 592 -6.58 19.90 57.25
C ALA A 592 -5.31 20.47 56.60
N ALA A 593 -4.53 21.24 57.36
CA ALA A 593 -3.24 21.80 56.94
C ALA A 593 -3.27 22.64 55.64
N CYS A 594 -4.39 23.29 55.33
CA CYS A 594 -4.56 24.10 54.11
C CYS A 594 -4.30 25.60 54.34
N LYS A 595 -3.89 26.32 53.29
CA LYS A 595 -3.67 27.77 53.30
C LYS A 595 -4.40 28.45 52.13
N PHE A 596 -5.47 29.18 52.42
CA PHE A 596 -6.24 29.93 51.42
C PHE A 596 -6.30 31.43 51.75
N GLU A 597 -6.25 32.29 50.73
CA GLU A 597 -6.42 33.75 50.91
C GLU A 597 -7.87 34.12 51.26
N GLY A 598 -8.84 33.33 50.78
CA GLY A 598 -10.26 33.48 51.11
C GLY A 598 -11.00 32.15 51.16
N VAL A 599 -11.89 32.00 52.15
CA VAL A 599 -12.76 30.82 52.33
C VAL A 599 -14.21 31.29 52.44
N ASP A 600 -15.10 30.70 51.65
CA ASP A 600 -16.55 30.99 51.63
C ASP A 600 -17.33 29.70 51.84
N CYS A 601 -18.00 29.58 52.99
CA CYS A 601 -18.81 28.42 53.36
C CYS A 601 -20.30 28.78 53.24
N LYS A 602 -20.98 28.20 52.25
CA LYS A 602 -22.40 28.41 51.94
C LYS A 602 -23.15 27.09 52.01
N GLY A 603 -23.47 26.61 53.20
CA GLY A 603 -24.24 25.37 53.38
C GLY A 603 -24.07 24.76 54.75
#